data_AF-U4KLW5-F1
#
_entry.id   AF-U4KLW5-F1
#
_cell.length_a   1.000
_cell.length_b   1.000
_cell.length_c   1.000
_cell.angle_alpha   90.00
_cell.angle_beta   90.00
_cell.angle_gamma   90.00
#
_symmetry.space_group_name_H-M   'P 1'
#
loop_
_entity.id
_entity.type
_entity.pdbx_description
1 polymer ?
#
loop_
_entity_poly.entity_id
_entity_poly.type
_entity_poly.pdbx_seq_one_letter_code
_entity_poly.pdbx_strand_id
1 'polypeptide(L)'
;MKKYLKDIVVISIVLVIALVIYLVTIPTKKEGSQAIVYYRNKILSTIDFNTNKINITNVEEGYPVISDTDEPNIKQIIVLGDYKVDNKKTLVYIDVDFNLKRIRIKKDESPYQIAVNRGWYDGNGLPLISAPNSISIIFEDSLVDGAV
;
A
#
# COMPACT_ATOMS: atom_id res chain seq x y z
N MET A 1 45.68 11.84 37.30
CA MET A 1 44.87 12.48 36.24
C MET A 1 44.97 11.84 34.84
N LYS A 2 46.10 11.23 34.41
CA LYS A 2 46.24 10.61 33.07
C LYS A 2 45.41 9.33 32.81
N LYS A 3 44.95 8.64 33.86
CA LYS A 3 44.25 7.34 33.74
C LYS A 3 42.80 7.53 33.25
N TYR A 4 42.07 8.48 33.83
CA TYR A 4 40.69 8.83 33.45
C TYR A 4 40.55 9.35 32.01
N LEU A 5 41.59 10.02 31.47
CA LEU A 5 41.60 10.49 30.09
C LEU A 5 41.58 9.34 29.08
N LYS A 6 42.25 8.22 29.38
CA LYS A 6 42.24 7.03 28.51
C LYS A 6 40.88 6.33 28.56
N ASP A 7 40.28 6.24 29.73
CA ASP A 7 38.96 5.62 29.89
C ASP A 7 37.86 6.44 29.20
N ILE A 8 37.93 7.78 29.25
CA ILE A 8 37.02 8.68 28.51
C ILE A 8 37.15 8.50 26.99
N VAL A 9 38.36 8.30 26.49
CA VAL A 9 38.60 8.06 25.05
C VAL A 9 37.99 6.72 24.64
N VAL A 10 38.15 5.67 25.45
CA VAL A 10 37.55 4.35 25.17
C VAL A 10 36.02 4.44 25.20
N ILE A 11 35.43 5.10 26.20
CA ILE A 11 33.97 5.29 26.30
C ILE A 11 33.44 6.07 25.09
N SER A 12 34.13 7.12 24.67
CA SER A 12 33.76 7.91 23.50
C SER A 12 33.75 7.07 22.22
N ILE A 13 34.76 6.21 22.03
CA ILE A 13 34.84 5.32 20.86
C ILE A 13 33.68 4.32 20.86
N VAL A 14 33.38 3.72 22.02
CA VAL A 14 32.25 2.78 22.15
C VAL A 14 30.92 3.46 21.84
N LEU A 15 30.72 4.70 22.31
CA LEU A 15 29.51 5.48 22.03
C LEU A 15 29.35 5.80 20.55
N VAL A 16 30.44 6.17 19.86
CA VAL A 16 30.41 6.45 18.42
C VAL A 16 30.09 5.17 17.64
N ILE A 17 30.68 4.04 18.01
CA ILE A 17 30.39 2.75 17.36
C ILE A 17 28.92 2.36 17.57
N ALA A 18 28.39 2.52 18.78
CA ALA A 18 26.98 2.24 19.07
C ALA A 18 26.03 3.16 18.27
N LEU A 19 26.38 4.44 18.11
CA LEU A 19 25.61 5.39 17.30
C LEU A 19 25.60 4.98 15.82
N VAL A 20 26.75 4.57 15.27
CA VAL A 20 26.84 4.11 13.88
C VAL A 20 26.01 2.85 13.67
N ILE A 21 26.09 1.88 14.59
CA ILE A 21 25.25 0.66 14.53
C ILE A 21 23.77 1.03 14.56
N TYR A 22 23.36 1.93 15.48
CA TYR A 22 21.98 2.40 15.59
C TYR A 22 21.47 3.03 14.29
N LEU A 23 22.27 3.89 13.66
CA LEU A 23 21.91 4.54 12.40
C LEU A 23 21.79 3.55 11.23
N VAL A 24 22.65 2.53 11.18
CA VAL A 24 22.60 1.48 10.13
C VAL A 24 21.41 0.55 10.31
N THR A 25 20.93 0.34 11.55
CA THR A 25 19.76 -0.52 11.81
C THR A 25 18.41 0.11 11.47
N ILE A 26 18.36 1.39 11.06
CA ILE A 26 17.10 2.01 10.62
C ILE A 26 16.64 1.29 9.35
N PRO A 27 15.51 0.58 9.36
CA PRO A 27 15.06 -0.18 8.20
C PRO A 27 14.77 0.78 7.04
N THR A 28 15.43 0.58 5.91
CA THR A 28 15.08 1.23 4.65
C THR A 28 13.73 0.67 4.21
N LYS A 29 12.70 1.52 4.20
CA LYS A 29 11.38 1.13 3.71
C LYS A 29 11.51 0.70 2.26
N LYS A 30 11.20 -0.56 1.97
CA LYS A 30 11.00 -1.03 0.60
C LYS A 30 9.62 -0.53 0.18
N GLU A 31 9.58 0.58 -0.54
CA GLU A 31 8.36 1.08 -1.16
C GLU A 31 8.01 0.12 -2.29
N GLY A 32 6.95 -0.66 -2.11
CA GLY A 32 6.41 -1.48 -3.21
C GLY A 32 6.09 -0.57 -4.39
N SER A 33 6.63 -0.89 -5.55
CA SER A 33 6.56 -0.02 -6.72
C SER A 33 5.19 -0.06 -7.42
N GLN A 34 4.42 -1.14 -7.20
CA GLN A 34 3.12 -1.36 -7.81
C GLN A 34 2.12 -1.87 -6.77
N ALA A 35 0.85 -1.48 -6.90
CA ALA A 35 -0.25 -2.11 -6.18
C ALA A 35 -1.16 -2.84 -7.15
N ILE A 36 -1.49 -4.08 -6.84
CA ILE A 36 -2.39 -4.90 -7.63
C ILE A 36 -3.70 -5.08 -6.87
N VAL A 37 -4.79 -4.72 -7.52
CA VAL A 37 -6.15 -4.92 -7.03
C VAL A 37 -6.68 -6.21 -7.63
N TYR A 38 -7.01 -7.16 -6.76
CA TYR A 38 -7.62 -8.42 -7.13
C TYR A 38 -9.10 -8.42 -6.80
N TYR A 39 -9.88 -9.05 -7.67
CA TYR A 39 -11.27 -9.42 -7.43
C TYR A 39 -11.44 -10.92 -7.67
N ARG A 40 -11.92 -11.66 -6.65
CA ARG A 40 -12.05 -13.13 -6.69
C ARG A 40 -10.79 -13.85 -7.19
N ASN A 41 -9.62 -13.40 -6.74
CA ASN A 41 -8.31 -13.94 -7.12
C ASN A 41 -7.89 -13.71 -8.60
N LYS A 42 -8.59 -12.83 -9.32
CA LYS A 42 -8.18 -12.34 -10.65
C LYS A 42 -7.68 -10.91 -10.54
N ILE A 43 -6.66 -10.56 -11.33
CA ILE A 43 -6.17 -9.18 -11.42
C ILE A 43 -7.25 -8.32 -12.09
N LEU A 44 -7.71 -7.31 -11.36
CA LEU A 44 -8.70 -6.35 -11.84
C LEU A 44 -8.01 -5.11 -12.41
N SER A 45 -7.09 -4.54 -11.63
CA SER A 45 -6.30 -3.37 -12.02
C SER A 45 -4.92 -3.37 -11.37
N THR A 46 -3.94 -2.88 -12.11
CA THR A 46 -2.57 -2.63 -11.63
C THR A 46 -2.31 -1.14 -11.56
N ILE A 47 -1.87 -0.66 -10.40
CA ILE A 47 -1.48 0.71 -10.15
C ILE A 47 0.05 0.76 -10.14
N ASP A 48 0.62 1.56 -11.03
CA ASP A 48 2.04 1.86 -11.04
C ASP A 48 2.27 3.25 -10.44
N PHE A 49 2.93 3.28 -9.29
CA PHE A 49 3.22 4.50 -8.55
C PHE A 49 4.43 5.27 -9.08
N ASN A 50 5.25 4.67 -9.95
CA ASN A 50 6.37 5.38 -10.60
C ASN A 50 5.89 6.12 -11.83
N THR A 51 5.01 5.50 -12.61
CA THR A 51 4.46 6.12 -13.84
C THR A 51 3.15 6.86 -13.62
N ASN A 52 2.58 6.81 -12.41
CA ASN A 52 1.29 7.38 -12.04
C ASN A 52 0.14 6.91 -12.95
N LYS A 53 0.14 5.62 -13.30
CA LYS A 53 -0.84 5.02 -14.21
C LYS A 53 -1.62 3.91 -13.54
N ILE A 54 -2.89 3.81 -13.91
CA ILE A 54 -3.79 2.71 -13.52
C ILE A 54 -4.11 1.94 -14.79
N ASN A 55 -3.67 0.69 -14.86
CA ASN A 55 -3.96 -0.22 -15.98
C ASN A 55 -5.09 -1.16 -15.56
N ILE A 56 -6.20 -1.12 -16.29
CA ILE A 56 -7.33 -2.03 -16.08
C ILE A 56 -7.10 -3.28 -16.92
N THR A 57 -7.12 -4.45 -16.29
CA THR A 57 -6.87 -5.74 -16.97
C THR A 57 -8.16 -6.47 -17.30
N ASN A 58 -9.14 -6.45 -16.39
CA ASN A 58 -10.40 -7.16 -16.57
C ASN A 58 -11.57 -6.24 -16.27
N VAL A 59 -12.51 -6.15 -17.21
CA VAL A 59 -13.74 -5.38 -17.07
C VAL A 59 -14.92 -6.35 -17.09
N GLU A 60 -15.58 -6.50 -15.93
CA GLU A 60 -16.78 -7.31 -15.78
C GLU A 60 -17.93 -6.40 -15.34
N GLU A 61 -19.09 -6.49 -16.00
CA GLU A 61 -20.28 -5.70 -15.67
C GLU A 61 -20.06 -4.17 -15.70
N GLY A 62 -19.09 -3.69 -16.50
CA GLY A 62 -18.75 -2.27 -16.64
C GLY A 62 -17.80 -1.73 -15.56
N TYR A 63 -17.25 -2.59 -14.71
CA TYR A 63 -16.29 -2.24 -13.65
C TYR A 63 -14.95 -2.96 -13.85
N PRO A 64 -13.81 -2.36 -13.44
CA PRO A 64 -13.70 -1.13 -12.64
C PRO A 64 -13.84 0.15 -13.48
N VAL A 65 -14.20 1.25 -12.83
CA VAL A 65 -14.24 2.61 -13.42
C VAL A 65 -13.28 3.51 -12.66
N ILE A 66 -12.49 4.30 -13.38
CA ILE A 66 -11.60 5.30 -12.79
C ILE A 66 -12.31 6.65 -12.81
N SER A 67 -12.35 7.34 -11.67
CA SER A 67 -12.81 8.71 -11.57
C SER A 67 -11.77 9.60 -10.90
N ASP A 68 -11.92 10.89 -11.13
CA ASP A 68 -11.28 11.92 -10.31
C ASP A 68 -11.99 12.04 -8.96
N THR A 69 -11.25 12.52 -7.97
CA THR A 69 -11.80 12.92 -6.66
C THR A 69 -11.61 14.43 -6.48
N ASP A 70 -12.31 15.01 -5.51
CA ASP A 70 -12.11 16.42 -5.13
C ASP A 70 -10.74 16.65 -4.46
N GLU A 71 -10.05 15.57 -4.06
CA GLU A 71 -8.73 15.63 -3.44
C GLU A 71 -7.63 15.65 -4.52
N PRO A 72 -6.69 16.62 -4.50
CA PRO A 72 -5.65 16.71 -5.51
C PRO A 72 -4.72 15.51 -5.46
N ASN A 73 -4.33 15.01 -6.64
CA ASN A 73 -3.45 13.84 -6.81
C ASN A 73 -4.02 12.51 -6.27
N ILE A 74 -5.32 12.47 -5.97
CA ILE A 74 -6.03 11.25 -5.61
C ILE A 74 -6.96 10.84 -6.75
N LYS A 75 -6.73 9.64 -7.28
CA LYS A 75 -7.66 8.98 -8.21
C LYS A 75 -8.50 7.98 -7.45
N GLN A 76 -9.71 7.72 -7.94
CA GLN A 76 -10.59 6.72 -7.36
C GLN A 76 -10.87 5.61 -8.37
N ILE A 77 -10.74 4.37 -7.91
CA ILE A 77 -11.14 3.17 -8.63
C ILE A 77 -12.43 2.67 -7.99
N ILE A 78 -13.50 2.64 -8.77
CA ILE A 78 -14.80 2.13 -8.35
C ILE A 78 -14.91 0.70 -8.86
N VAL A 79 -15.21 -0.22 -7.94
CA VAL A 79 -15.31 -1.66 -8.21
C VAL A 79 -16.68 -2.16 -7.76
N LEU A 80 -17.25 -3.12 -8.48
CA LEU A 80 -18.46 -3.82 -8.05
C LEU A 80 -18.07 -5.01 -7.17
N GLY A 81 -18.36 -4.92 -5.87
CA GLY A 81 -18.02 -5.94 -4.88
C GLY A 81 -19.01 -7.12 -4.85
N ASP A 82 -18.59 -8.21 -4.21
CA ASP A 82 -19.44 -9.39 -3.99
C ASP A 82 -20.45 -9.25 -2.85
N TYR A 83 -20.22 -8.30 -1.93
CA TYR A 83 -21.14 -8.08 -0.84
C TYR A 83 -22.46 -7.53 -1.38
N LYS A 84 -23.57 -7.96 -0.79
CA LYS A 84 -24.90 -7.60 -1.23
C LYS A 84 -25.71 -6.98 -0.11
N VAL A 85 -26.36 -5.86 -0.43
CA VAL A 85 -27.42 -5.26 0.38
C VAL A 85 -28.71 -5.38 -0.42
N ASP A 86 -29.76 -5.90 0.21
CA ASP A 86 -31.05 -6.19 -0.43
C ASP A 86 -30.92 -6.98 -1.75
N ASN A 87 -30.03 -7.98 -1.73
CA ASN A 87 -29.70 -8.87 -2.86
C ASN A 87 -29.07 -8.19 -4.09
N LYS A 88 -28.61 -6.94 -3.97
CA LYS A 88 -27.89 -6.21 -5.02
C LYS A 88 -26.42 -6.06 -4.65
N LYS A 89 -25.51 -6.30 -5.60
CA LYS A 89 -24.07 -6.06 -5.42
C LYS A 89 -23.83 -4.58 -5.12
N THR A 90 -22.89 -4.30 -4.24
CA THR A 90 -22.58 -2.93 -3.80
C THR A 90 -21.26 -2.42 -4.38
N LEU A 91 -21.11 -1.10 -4.46
CA LEU A 91 -19.89 -0.48 -4.95
C LEU A 91 -18.83 -0.38 -3.84
N VAL A 92 -17.58 -0.52 -4.25
CA VAL A 92 -16.39 -0.35 -3.42
C VAL A 92 -15.57 0.78 -4.04
N TYR A 93 -15.29 1.80 -3.24
CA TYR A 93 -14.57 3.00 -3.66
C TYR A 93 -13.14 2.90 -3.12
N ILE A 94 -12.16 2.84 -4.02
CA ILE A 94 -10.75 2.66 -3.69
C ILE A 94 -10.01 3.94 -4.08
N ASP A 95 -9.44 4.66 -3.11
CA ASP A 95 -8.65 5.86 -3.37
C ASP A 95 -7.17 5.50 -3.53
N VAL A 96 -6.52 6.09 -4.52
CA VAL A 96 -5.10 5.94 -4.86
C VAL A 96 -4.43 7.30 -4.76
N ASP A 97 -3.45 7.43 -3.86
CA ASP A 97 -2.62 8.62 -3.68
C ASP A 97 -1.25 8.36 -4.31
N PHE A 98 -1.00 8.99 -5.47
CA PHE A 98 0.23 8.81 -6.23
C PHE A 98 1.44 9.51 -5.60
N ASN A 99 1.22 10.59 -4.86
CA ASN A 99 2.31 11.36 -4.26
C ASN A 99 2.92 10.58 -3.08
N LEU A 100 2.05 10.03 -2.23
CA LEU A 100 2.47 9.27 -1.05
C LEU A 100 2.50 7.74 -1.27
N LYS A 101 2.32 7.29 -2.52
CA LYS A 101 2.38 5.90 -2.97
C LYS A 101 1.58 4.94 -2.09
N ARG A 102 0.31 5.27 -1.89
CA ARG A 102 -0.56 4.55 -0.95
C ARG A 102 -1.97 4.44 -1.49
N ILE A 103 -2.69 3.45 -0.99
CA ILE A 103 -4.04 3.10 -1.43
C ILE A 103 -4.93 2.83 -0.22
N ARG A 104 -6.23 3.11 -0.33
CA ARG A 104 -7.21 2.77 0.71
C ARG A 104 -8.54 2.37 0.09
N ILE A 105 -9.32 1.57 0.79
CA ILE A 105 -10.75 1.46 0.51
C ILE A 105 -11.41 2.62 1.25
N LYS A 106 -11.87 3.64 0.52
CA LYS A 106 -12.51 4.83 1.09
C LYS A 106 -13.88 4.50 1.66
N LYS A 107 -14.64 3.68 0.95
CA LYS A 107 -16.02 3.35 1.27
C LYS A 107 -16.41 2.00 0.67
N ASP A 108 -17.09 1.18 1.45
CA ASP A 108 -17.87 0.03 0.98
C ASP A 108 -19.10 -0.16 1.89
N GLU A 109 -19.94 -1.14 1.59
CA GLU A 109 -21.10 -1.47 2.43
C GLU A 109 -20.87 -2.73 3.29
N SER A 110 -19.63 -3.21 3.37
CA SER A 110 -19.31 -4.47 4.05
C SER A 110 -19.57 -4.40 5.56
N PRO A 111 -19.89 -5.53 6.22
CA PRO A 111 -20.03 -5.58 7.67
C PRO A 111 -18.71 -5.21 8.35
N TYR A 112 -18.79 -4.51 9.49
CA TYR A 112 -17.66 -4.11 10.33
C TYR A 112 -16.65 -3.14 9.69
N GLN A 113 -16.72 -2.88 8.38
CA GLN A 113 -15.92 -1.87 7.67
C GLN A 113 -14.41 -2.04 7.91
N ILE A 114 -13.92 -3.27 8.08
CA ILE A 114 -12.53 -3.54 8.48
C ILE A 114 -11.53 -2.95 7.48
N ALA A 115 -11.80 -3.12 6.19
CA ALA A 115 -10.94 -2.64 5.11
C ALA A 115 -10.94 -1.10 5.01
N VAL A 116 -12.10 -0.47 5.27
CA VAL A 116 -12.24 0.99 5.32
C VAL A 116 -11.52 1.57 6.53
N ASN A 117 -11.72 0.96 7.71
CA ASN A 117 -11.11 1.39 8.97
C ASN A 117 -9.60 1.18 9.02
N ARG A 118 -9.04 0.30 8.18
CA ARG A 118 -7.59 0.16 7.99
C ARG A 118 -6.95 1.45 7.48
N GLY A 119 -7.69 2.25 6.72
CA GLY A 119 -7.21 3.51 6.16
C GLY A 119 -6.14 3.30 5.08
N TRP A 120 -5.18 4.21 5.03
CA TRP A 120 -4.11 4.21 4.02
C TRP A 120 -3.13 3.04 4.21
N TYR A 121 -2.86 2.34 3.12
CA TYR A 121 -1.94 1.23 3.03
C TYR A 121 -0.85 1.53 1.99
N ASP A 122 0.42 1.41 2.40
CA ASP A 122 1.62 1.74 1.62
C ASP A 122 2.45 0.48 1.27
N GLY A 123 1.85 -0.71 1.40
CA GLY A 123 2.53 -1.99 1.19
C GLY A 123 3.17 -2.58 2.43
N ASN A 124 3.22 -1.86 3.57
CA ASN A 124 3.82 -2.37 4.80
C ASN A 124 2.81 -3.17 5.67
N GLY A 125 3.21 -4.37 6.07
CA GLY A 125 2.42 -5.24 6.94
C GLY A 125 1.44 -6.11 6.18
N LEU A 126 0.28 -6.38 6.76
CA LEU A 126 -0.72 -7.25 6.15
C LEU A 126 -1.37 -6.59 4.91
N PRO A 127 -1.71 -7.36 3.86
CA PRO A 127 -2.47 -6.86 2.73
C PRO A 127 -3.80 -6.20 3.13
N LEU A 128 -4.27 -5.27 2.31
CA LEU A 128 -5.57 -4.63 2.48
C LEU A 128 -6.66 -5.52 1.85
N ILE A 129 -7.53 -6.11 2.67
CA ILE A 129 -8.50 -7.12 2.24
C ILE A 129 -9.91 -6.72 2.68
N SER A 130 -10.86 -6.70 1.74
CA SER A 130 -12.30 -6.67 2.01
C SER A 130 -12.88 -8.02 1.62
N ALA A 131 -12.85 -8.97 2.56
CA ALA A 131 -13.29 -10.34 2.34
C ALA A 131 -14.77 -10.45 1.88
N PRO A 132 -15.73 -9.71 2.47
CA PRO A 132 -17.12 -9.75 2.02
C PRO A 132 -17.30 -9.30 0.56
N ASN A 133 -16.42 -8.42 0.07
CA ASN A 133 -16.44 -7.92 -1.31
C ASN A 133 -15.56 -8.75 -2.26
N SER A 134 -14.84 -9.77 -1.77
CA SER A 134 -13.84 -10.55 -2.53
C SER A 134 -12.75 -9.67 -3.17
N ILE A 135 -12.38 -8.57 -2.51
CA ILE A 135 -11.34 -7.64 -2.98
C ILE A 135 -10.11 -7.74 -2.09
N SER A 136 -8.94 -7.84 -2.70
CA SER A 136 -7.65 -7.75 -2.01
C SER A 136 -6.68 -6.86 -2.76
N ILE A 137 -5.92 -6.07 -2.04
CA ILE A 137 -4.94 -5.14 -2.57
C ILE A 137 -3.58 -5.49 -1.99
N ILE A 138 -2.65 -5.83 -2.87
CA ILE A 138 -1.31 -6.30 -2.53
C ILE A 138 -0.30 -5.39 -3.23
N PHE A 139 0.75 -4.99 -2.51
CA PHE A 139 1.87 -4.30 -3.11
C PHE A 139 2.88 -5.34 -3.58
N GLU A 140 3.36 -5.17 -4.80
CA GLU A 140 4.44 -5.96 -5.37
C GLU A 140 5.57 -5.04 -5.78
N ASP A 141 6.79 -5.53 -5.66
CA ASP A 141 7.92 -4.90 -6.31
C ASP A 141 7.74 -5.10 -7.82
N SER A 142 7.90 -4.03 -8.61
CA SER A 142 8.00 -4.15 -10.05
C SER A 142 9.15 -5.12 -10.32
N LEU A 143 8.83 -6.37 -10.67
CA LEU A 143 9.77 -7.23 -11.34
C LEU A 143 10.01 -6.55 -12.69
N VAL A 144 10.99 -5.66 -12.75
CA VAL A 144 11.69 -5.43 -14.01
C VAL A 144 12.24 -6.81 -14.34
N ASP A 145 11.50 -7.49 -15.21
CA ASP A 145 11.91 -8.75 -15.81
C ASP A 145 13.25 -8.45 -16.49
N GLY A 146 14.33 -8.76 -15.77
CA GLY A 146 15.65 -8.93 -16.35
C GLY A 146 15.62 -10.21 -17.18
N ALA A 147 14.80 -10.22 -18.23
CA ALA A 147 14.73 -11.27 -19.21
C ALA A 147 15.02 -10.67 -20.59
N VAL A 148 16.26 -10.99 -20.99
CA VAL A 148 16.87 -11.03 -22.34
C VAL A 148 17.33 -9.71 -22.94
#